data_AF-A0A7V1BCV9-F1
#
_entry.id   AF-A0A7V1BCV9-F1
#
_cell.length_a   1.000
_cell.length_b   1.000
_cell.length_c   1.000
_cell.angle_alpha   90.00
_cell.angle_beta   90.00
_cell.angle_gamma   90.00
#
_symmetry.space_group_name_H-M   'P 1'
#
loop_
_entity.id
_entity.type
_entity.pdbx_description
1 polymer ?
#
loop_
_entity_poly.entity_id
_entity_poly.type
_entity_poly.pdbx_seq_one_letter_code
_entity_poly.pdbx_strand_id
1 'polypeptide(L)'
;MRLICPNCDAQYEVPDEVMPLSGRDVQCSNCGQTWFQHHPDFMPLDEEDGGRLSTVTAAVSQPDQDTPKVNAAPADTPAEPEQAQPEPAPPAAPPRKQLDPSVADILRQEAEAEQEARRRRQADPLESQPDLGLQEADHPSESDRAQQAKVRMSRLRGEAQPSVAETNAAAAAVASRRELLPDIEEINSTLRTGSERRTIPNAGGDAAQPDPQKRSGFSRGFVLIVLLASVLVLLYVFSPQISEAVPALRPYLASYVAQVDDGRQWLDGALQASLQWLDSRASQ
;
A
#
# COMPACT_ATOMS: atom_id res chain seq x y z
N MET A 1 5.99 16.86 -9.75
CA MET A 1 4.58 17.24 -9.55
C MET A 1 4.01 16.66 -8.25
N ARG A 2 2.90 17.24 -7.74
CA ARG A 2 2.18 16.73 -6.56
C ARG A 2 0.85 16.10 -6.96
N LEU A 3 0.58 14.91 -6.45
CA LEU A 3 -0.65 14.15 -6.70
C LEU A 3 -1.46 14.05 -5.41
N ILE A 4 -2.78 14.20 -5.52
CA ILE A 4 -3.70 14.13 -4.38
C ILE A 4 -4.74 13.06 -4.67
N CYS A 5 -4.88 12.10 -3.76
CA CYS A 5 -5.87 11.04 -3.90
C CYS A 5 -7.29 11.60 -3.70
N PRO A 6 -8.24 11.37 -4.63
CA PRO A 6 -9.61 11.92 -4.54
C PRO A 6 -10.49 11.25 -3.48
N ASN A 7 -10.03 10.17 -2.82
CA ASN A 7 -10.82 9.40 -1.87
C ASN A 7 -10.40 9.62 -0.41
N CYS A 8 -9.10 9.77 -0.14
CA CYS A 8 -8.58 9.88 1.23
C CYS A 8 -7.60 11.05 1.43
N ASP A 9 -7.50 11.96 0.46
CA ASP A 9 -6.67 13.18 0.49
C ASP A 9 -5.19 12.96 0.81
N ALA A 10 -4.68 11.76 0.57
CA ALA A 10 -3.25 11.46 0.69
C ALA A 10 -2.48 12.20 -0.41
N GLN A 11 -1.36 12.83 -0.03
CA GLN A 11 -0.51 13.61 -0.93
C GLN A 11 0.78 12.86 -1.25
N TYR A 12 1.14 12.82 -2.54
CA TYR A 12 2.34 12.16 -3.03
C TYR A 12 3.16 13.13 -3.88
N GLU A 13 4.46 13.20 -3.61
CA GLU A 13 5.40 13.95 -4.44
C GLU A 13 6.06 12.98 -5.41
N VAL A 14 5.83 13.20 -6.70
CA VAL A 14 6.28 12.32 -7.78
C VAL A 14 7.06 13.15 -8.78
N PRO A 15 8.32 12.79 -9.11
CA PRO A 15 9.09 13.47 -10.15
C PRO A 15 8.36 13.43 -11.50
N ASP A 16 8.49 14.48 -12.30
CA ASP A 16 7.77 14.56 -13.58
C ASP A 16 8.29 13.50 -14.58
N GLU A 17 9.58 13.14 -14.48
CA GLU A 17 10.23 12.13 -15.33
C GLU A 17 9.59 10.73 -15.25
N VAL A 18 8.94 10.39 -14.12
CA VAL A 18 8.29 9.08 -13.97
C VAL A 18 6.84 9.09 -14.46
N MET A 19 6.29 10.23 -14.85
CA MET A 19 4.96 10.37 -15.45
C MET A 19 5.08 10.46 -16.97
N PRO A 20 4.49 9.53 -17.74
CA PRO A 20 4.50 9.60 -19.19
C PRO A 20 3.75 10.83 -19.68
N LEU A 21 4.18 11.41 -20.81
CA LEU A 21 3.51 12.57 -21.43
C LEU A 21 2.03 12.30 -21.77
N SER A 22 1.67 11.06 -22.08
CA SER A 22 0.28 10.65 -22.33
C SER A 22 -0.61 10.65 -21.07
N GLY A 23 -0.03 10.85 -19.88
CA GLY A 23 -0.68 10.52 -18.61
C GLY A 23 -0.63 9.02 -18.29
N ARG A 24 -1.03 8.67 -17.07
CA ARG A 24 -1.09 7.27 -16.58
C ARG A 24 -2.09 7.13 -15.43
N ASP A 25 -2.65 5.94 -15.28
CA ASP A 25 -3.36 5.53 -14.07
C ASP A 25 -2.42 5.43 -12.86
N VAL A 26 -2.81 6.04 -11.76
CA VAL A 26 -2.08 6.03 -10.49
C VAL A 26 -2.96 5.42 -9.40
N GLN A 27 -2.35 4.63 -8.50
CA GLN A 27 -3.04 3.98 -7.39
C GLN A 27 -2.58 4.55 -6.06
N CYS A 28 -3.52 4.91 -5.19
CA CYS A 28 -3.23 5.37 -3.84
C CYS A 28 -2.74 4.19 -2.97
N SER A 29 -1.57 4.34 -2.35
CA SER A 29 -1.05 3.33 -1.40
C SER A 29 -1.80 3.28 -0.08
N ASN A 30 -2.55 4.32 0.28
CA ASN A 30 -3.28 4.41 1.55
C ASN A 30 -4.69 3.78 1.48
N CYS A 31 -5.45 4.05 0.43
CA CYS A 31 -6.83 3.55 0.29
C CYS A 31 -7.08 2.65 -0.94
N GLY A 32 -6.08 2.45 -1.81
CA GLY A 32 -6.18 1.58 -2.99
C GLY A 32 -6.90 2.19 -4.19
N GLN A 33 -7.44 3.41 -4.08
CA GLN A 33 -8.17 4.06 -5.17
C GLN A 33 -7.26 4.34 -6.37
N THR A 34 -7.76 4.00 -7.57
CA THR A 34 -7.06 4.25 -8.84
C THR A 34 -7.73 5.40 -9.59
N TRP A 35 -6.94 6.34 -10.12
CA TRP A 35 -7.44 7.43 -10.98
C TRP A 35 -6.43 7.77 -12.07
N PHE A 36 -6.89 8.38 -13.16
CA PHE A 36 -6.03 8.80 -14.25
C PHE A 36 -5.43 10.17 -13.98
N GLN A 37 -4.12 10.31 -14.16
CA GLN A 37 -3.40 11.57 -14.00
C GLN A 37 -2.73 11.99 -15.32
N HIS A 38 -3.04 13.20 -15.77
CA HIS A 38 -2.39 13.85 -16.91
C HIS A 38 -1.00 14.37 -16.52
N HIS A 39 -0.07 14.36 -17.48
CA HIS A 39 1.20 15.06 -17.36
C HIS A 39 0.94 16.58 -17.37
N PRO A 40 1.64 17.39 -16.54
CA PRO A 40 1.45 18.84 -16.53
C PRO A 40 1.62 19.50 -17.90
N ASP A 41 2.51 18.96 -18.74
CA ASP A 41 2.76 19.48 -20.10
C ASP A 41 1.76 18.99 -21.17
N PHE A 42 0.84 18.08 -20.83
CA PHE A 42 -0.20 17.58 -21.74
C PHE A 42 -1.56 17.60 -21.05
N MET A 43 -1.97 18.79 -20.60
CA MET A 43 -3.37 19.05 -20.28
C MET A 43 -4.14 19.29 -21.59
N PRO A 44 -5.27 18.61 -21.84
CA PRO A 44 -6.11 18.93 -22.98
C PRO A 44 -6.56 20.39 -22.86
N LEU A 45 -6.18 21.20 -23.85
CA LEU A 45 -6.77 22.52 -24.05
C LEU A 45 -8.19 22.28 -24.54
N ASP A 46 -9.18 22.64 -23.73
CA ASP A 46 -10.58 22.61 -24.15
C ASP A 46 -10.77 23.63 -25.28
N GLU A 47 -10.85 23.13 -26.51
CA GLU A 47 -11.29 23.84 -27.71
C GLU A 47 -12.83 24.00 -27.67
N GLU A 48 -13.26 25.18 -27.18
CA GLU A 48 -14.42 25.98 -27.60
C GLU A 48 -15.89 25.59 -27.26
N ASP A 49 -16.51 26.51 -26.49
CA ASP A 49 -17.83 27.18 -26.66
C ASP A 49 -18.95 26.95 -25.63
N GLY A 50 -19.56 28.06 -25.19
CA GLY A 50 -20.67 28.09 -24.24
C GLY A 50 -20.94 29.36 -23.43
N GLY A 51 -20.37 30.52 -23.76
CA GLY A 51 -20.95 31.83 -23.42
C GLY A 51 -20.52 32.51 -22.10
N ARG A 52 -19.59 33.47 -22.21
CA ARG A 52 -19.66 34.85 -21.68
C ARG A 52 -18.27 35.51 -21.77
N LEU A 53 -17.96 36.07 -22.94
CA LEU A 53 -16.78 36.91 -23.17
C LEU A 53 -17.23 38.32 -23.60
N SER A 54 -16.94 39.35 -22.81
CA SER A 54 -16.42 40.65 -23.29
C SER A 54 -16.36 41.72 -22.20
N THR A 55 -15.28 42.50 -22.27
CA THR A 55 -14.92 43.78 -21.64
C THR A 55 -14.02 43.70 -20.39
N VAL A 56 -12.81 44.29 -20.34
CA VAL A 56 -12.06 45.15 -21.27
C VAL A 56 -10.57 45.08 -20.91
N THR A 57 -9.74 45.07 -21.93
CA THR A 57 -8.29 45.33 -21.93
C THR A 57 -8.00 46.81 -21.66
N ALA A 58 -7.24 47.14 -20.62
CA ALA A 58 -6.44 48.36 -20.46
C ALA A 58 -5.49 48.13 -19.27
N ALA A 59 -4.18 48.34 -19.29
CA ALA A 59 -3.34 49.10 -20.20
C ALA A 59 -1.91 48.56 -20.17
N VAL A 60 -1.29 48.56 -21.35
CA VAL A 60 0.14 48.45 -21.61
C VAL A 60 0.85 49.72 -21.13
N SER A 61 2.03 49.59 -20.50
CA SER A 61 3.13 50.57 -20.52
C SER A 61 4.43 49.95 -19.97
N GLN A 62 5.37 49.64 -20.86
CA GLN A 62 6.83 49.77 -20.63
C GLN A 62 7.30 50.94 -21.54
N PRO A 63 8.56 51.44 -21.57
CA PRO A 63 9.82 51.09 -20.86
C PRO A 63 10.66 52.33 -20.40
N ASP A 64 11.86 52.11 -19.83
CA ASP A 64 13.16 52.83 -20.07
C ASP A 64 14.14 52.56 -18.90
N GLN A 65 15.26 51.84 -19.10
CA GLN A 65 16.60 52.26 -19.61
C GLN A 65 17.57 52.82 -18.54
N ASP A 66 18.86 52.52 -18.76
CA ASP A 66 20.09 53.08 -18.16
C ASP A 66 20.78 52.41 -16.93
N THR A 67 21.63 51.43 -17.24
CA THR A 67 23.00 51.22 -16.68
C THR A 67 24.02 52.24 -17.28
N PRO A 68 25.36 52.31 -17.00
CA PRO A 68 26.27 51.62 -16.04
C PRO A 68 27.41 52.51 -15.41
N LYS A 69 28.22 51.94 -14.49
CA LYS A 69 29.69 52.21 -14.31
C LYS A 69 30.29 51.14 -13.37
N VAL A 70 31.01 50.10 -13.81
CA VAL A 70 32.42 49.96 -14.28
C VAL A 70 33.49 50.37 -13.27
N ASN A 71 34.19 49.35 -12.73
CA ASN A 71 35.66 49.20 -12.66
C ASN A 71 35.98 47.95 -11.82
N ALA A 72 37.03 47.14 -12.02
CA ALA A 72 37.87 46.79 -13.16
C ALA A 72 38.73 45.61 -12.62
N ALA A 73 38.85 44.51 -13.37
CA ALA A 73 39.88 43.48 -13.17
C ALA A 73 41.26 44.04 -13.59
N PRO A 74 42.40 43.35 -13.32
CA PRO A 74 42.86 42.23 -14.17
C PRO A 74 43.66 41.18 -13.35
N ALA A 75 44.19 40.03 -13.81
CA ALA A 75 44.39 39.29 -15.05
C ALA A 75 44.83 37.86 -14.59
N ASP A 76 44.36 36.75 -15.17
CA ASP A 76 44.96 36.01 -16.32
C ASP A 76 46.26 35.24 -15.90
N THR A 77 46.54 33.95 -16.14
CA THR A 77 46.18 32.97 -17.21
C THR A 77 46.74 31.56 -16.77
N PRO A 78 46.99 30.54 -17.65
CA PRO A 78 46.20 29.36 -18.08
C PRO A 78 46.69 27.95 -17.60
N ALA A 79 45.97 26.90 -18.04
CA ALA A 79 46.20 25.47 -17.80
C ALA A 79 47.16 24.73 -18.79
N GLU A 80 47.65 23.56 -18.32
CA GLU A 80 48.18 22.34 -19.00
C GLU A 80 49.71 22.25 -19.34
N PRO A 81 50.42 21.08 -19.36
CA PRO A 81 50.04 19.64 -19.27
C PRO A 81 50.81 18.71 -18.28
N GLU A 82 50.17 17.57 -17.98
CA GLU A 82 50.64 16.20 -17.65
C GLU A 82 52.10 15.91 -17.20
N GLN A 83 52.26 15.45 -15.94
CA GLN A 83 53.30 14.50 -15.53
C GLN A 83 52.76 13.50 -14.50
N ALA A 84 52.71 12.22 -14.87
CA ALA A 84 52.38 11.11 -13.98
C ALA A 84 53.44 10.97 -12.87
N GLN A 85 53.09 11.39 -11.65
CA GLN A 85 53.86 11.10 -10.44
C GLN A 85 53.44 9.74 -9.89
N PRO A 86 54.35 8.92 -9.33
CA PRO A 86 53.98 7.67 -8.69
C PRO A 86 53.06 7.96 -7.51
N GLU A 87 51.87 7.37 -7.51
CA GLU A 87 50.93 7.46 -6.38
C GLU A 87 51.61 6.87 -5.12
N PRO A 88 51.66 7.60 -4.00
CA PRO A 88 52.30 7.11 -2.79
C PRO A 88 51.53 5.90 -2.26
N ALA A 89 52.26 4.84 -1.87
CA ALA A 89 51.67 3.66 -1.27
C ALA A 89 50.76 4.04 -0.09
N PRO A 90 49.57 3.41 0.06
CA PRO A 90 48.65 3.74 1.12
C PRO A 90 49.35 3.58 2.48
N PRO A 91 49.14 4.51 3.44
CA PRO A 91 49.79 4.43 4.73
C PRO A 91 49.44 3.12 5.44
N ALA A 92 50.42 2.51 6.08
CA ALA A 92 50.24 1.28 6.85
C ALA A 92 49.07 1.46 7.84
N ALA A 93 48.11 0.53 7.79
CA ALA A 93 46.94 0.57 8.67
C ALA A 93 47.38 0.64 10.14
N PRO A 94 46.70 1.45 10.98
CA PRO A 94 47.08 1.58 12.38
C PRO A 94 47.00 0.22 13.08
N PRO A 95 47.95 -0.10 13.98
CA PRO A 95 47.94 -1.36 14.70
C PRO A 95 46.64 -1.47 15.51
N ARG A 96 45.86 -2.52 15.27
CA ARG A 96 44.60 -2.77 16.00
C ARG A 96 44.92 -2.91 17.48
N LYS A 97 44.26 -2.11 18.32
CA LYS A 97 44.42 -2.19 19.76
C LYS A 97 43.91 -3.55 20.23
N GLN A 98 44.81 -4.36 20.77
CA GLN A 98 44.45 -5.67 21.30
C GLN A 98 43.59 -5.44 22.55
N LEU A 99 42.46 -6.15 22.63
CA LEU A 99 41.58 -6.11 23.79
C LEU A 99 42.32 -6.70 24.99
N ASP A 100 42.09 -6.11 26.17
CA ASP A 100 42.61 -6.65 27.43
C ASP A 100 42.11 -8.10 27.62
N PRO A 101 42.96 -9.04 28.09
CA PRO A 101 42.60 -10.45 28.18
C PRO A 101 41.32 -10.69 29.01
N SER A 102 41.08 -9.89 30.06
CA SER A 102 39.87 -9.99 30.89
C SER A 102 38.61 -9.65 30.10
N VAL A 103 38.68 -8.65 29.22
CA VAL A 103 37.56 -8.24 28.36
C VAL A 103 37.33 -9.27 27.25
N ALA A 104 38.39 -9.86 26.70
CA ALA A 104 38.29 -10.90 25.69
C ALA A 104 37.58 -12.16 26.23
N ASP A 105 37.83 -12.51 27.49
CA ASP A 105 37.17 -13.64 28.15
C ASP A 105 35.69 -13.37 28.41
N ILE A 106 35.33 -12.17 28.86
CA ILE A 106 33.92 -11.75 29.01
C ILE A 106 33.18 -11.81 27.66
N LEU A 107 33.79 -11.30 26.59
CA LEU A 107 33.19 -11.33 25.24
C LEU A 107 33.03 -12.76 24.70
N ARG A 108 33.96 -13.66 25.03
CA ARG A 108 33.86 -15.08 24.66
C ARG A 108 32.71 -15.76 25.42
N GLN A 109 32.60 -15.49 26.73
CA GLN A 109 31.52 -16.01 27.56
C GLN A 109 30.14 -15.50 27.11
N GLU A 110 30.01 -14.22 26.78
CA GLU A 110 28.79 -13.63 26.21
C GLU A 110 28.46 -14.23 24.83
N ALA A 111 29.47 -14.42 23.98
CA ALA A 111 29.27 -15.03 22.67
C ALA A 111 28.78 -16.48 22.78
N GLU A 112 29.32 -17.27 23.71
CA GLU A 112 28.86 -18.63 23.99
C GLU A 112 27.42 -18.64 24.54
N ALA A 113 27.11 -17.76 25.49
CA ALA A 113 25.77 -17.64 26.06
C ALA A 113 24.71 -17.24 25.00
N GLU A 114 25.03 -16.28 24.12
CA GLU A 114 24.17 -15.88 23.01
C GLU A 114 23.99 -17.01 22.00
N GLN A 115 25.06 -17.76 21.69
CA GLN A 115 24.96 -18.93 20.81
C GLN A 115 24.07 -20.03 21.40
N GLU A 116 24.18 -20.31 22.69
CA GLU A 116 23.31 -21.27 23.36
C GLU A 116 21.85 -20.80 23.38
N ALA A 117 21.61 -19.50 23.63
CA ALA A 117 20.27 -18.92 23.56
C ALA A 117 19.66 -19.04 22.16
N ARG A 118 20.45 -18.80 21.10
CA ARG A 118 20.02 -19.01 19.70
C ARG A 118 19.72 -20.46 19.40
N ARG A 119 20.57 -21.40 19.85
CA ARG A 119 20.31 -22.84 19.68
C ARG A 119 19.03 -23.26 20.39
N ARG A 120 18.76 -22.76 21.60
CA ARG A 120 17.50 -23.04 22.31
C ARG A 120 16.28 -22.50 21.57
N ARG A 121 16.34 -21.28 21.01
CA ARG A 121 15.26 -20.73 20.17
C ARG A 121 15.06 -21.48 18.85
N GLN A 122 16.12 -22.06 18.29
CA GLN A 122 16.02 -22.87 17.06
C GLN A 122 15.58 -24.32 17.34
N ALA A 123 15.90 -24.85 18.51
CA ALA A 123 15.52 -26.19 18.95
C ALA A 123 14.13 -26.24 19.58
N ASP A 124 13.58 -25.09 20.00
CA ASP A 124 12.16 -24.93 20.21
C ASP A 124 11.50 -25.12 18.82
N PRO A 125 10.80 -26.24 18.58
CA PRO A 125 10.17 -26.46 17.29
C PRO A 125 9.21 -25.30 17.09
N LEU A 126 9.59 -24.37 16.22
CA LEU A 126 8.72 -23.31 15.73
C LEU A 126 7.40 -24.00 15.43
N GLU A 127 6.34 -23.64 16.16
CA GLU A 127 5.00 -24.09 15.81
C GLU A 127 4.81 -23.64 14.38
N SER A 128 4.97 -24.58 13.44
CA SER A 128 4.76 -24.35 12.03
C SER A 128 3.28 -24.07 11.95
N GLN A 129 2.94 -22.79 11.97
CA GLN A 129 1.61 -22.35 11.67
C GLN A 129 1.30 -22.99 10.33
N PRO A 130 0.35 -23.95 10.27
CA PRO A 130 0.09 -24.64 9.03
C PRO A 130 -0.25 -23.56 8.03
N ASP A 131 0.46 -23.67 6.91
CA ASP A 131 0.42 -22.78 5.78
C ASP A 131 -1.02 -22.34 5.50
N LEU A 132 -1.17 -21.07 5.13
CA LEU A 132 -2.41 -20.45 4.64
C LEU A 132 -3.28 -21.52 3.99
N GLY A 133 -4.49 -21.76 4.51
CA GLY A 133 -5.39 -22.89 4.21
C GLY A 133 -5.79 -23.09 2.74
N LEU A 134 -4.79 -23.22 1.89
CA LEU A 134 -4.78 -23.73 0.55
C LEU A 134 -4.69 -25.23 0.75
N GLN A 135 -5.74 -25.94 0.33
CA GLN A 135 -5.71 -27.39 0.33
C GLN A 135 -4.42 -27.84 -0.37
N GLU A 136 -3.70 -28.74 0.28
CA GLU A 136 -2.51 -29.41 -0.20
C GLU A 136 -2.85 -30.18 -1.49
N ALA A 137 -2.99 -29.45 -2.60
CA ALA A 137 -3.20 -30.01 -3.91
C ALA A 137 -1.82 -30.46 -4.41
N ASP A 138 -1.58 -31.76 -4.28
CA ASP A 138 -0.50 -32.53 -4.92
C ASP A 138 0.80 -31.76 -5.13
N HIS A 139 1.63 -31.69 -4.08
CA HIS A 139 3.00 -31.27 -4.26
C HIS A 139 3.72 -32.24 -5.20
N PRO A 140 4.22 -31.78 -6.37
CA PRO A 140 4.96 -32.64 -7.27
C PRO A 140 6.21 -33.15 -6.55
N SER A 141 6.54 -34.43 -6.77
CA SER A 141 7.66 -35.10 -6.10
C SER A 141 8.97 -34.34 -6.34
N GLU A 142 9.96 -34.49 -5.45
CA GLU A 142 11.27 -33.85 -5.66
C GLU A 142 11.90 -34.21 -7.02
N SER A 143 11.61 -35.41 -7.55
CA SER A 143 12.00 -35.82 -8.90
C SER A 143 11.36 -34.94 -9.99
N ASP A 144 10.09 -34.60 -9.85
CA ASP A 144 9.36 -33.79 -10.84
C ASP A 144 9.90 -32.36 -10.87
N ARG A 145 10.20 -31.78 -9.70
CA ARG A 145 10.84 -30.45 -9.62
C ARG A 145 12.23 -30.44 -10.26
N ALA A 146 13.02 -31.48 -10.04
CA ALA A 146 14.36 -31.60 -10.63
C ALA A 146 14.32 -31.73 -12.15
N GLN A 147 13.32 -32.45 -12.69
CA GLN A 147 13.10 -32.58 -14.13
C GLN A 147 12.63 -31.26 -14.75
N GLN A 148 11.71 -30.54 -14.10
CA GLN A 148 11.27 -29.23 -14.57
C GLN A 148 12.40 -28.20 -14.59
N ALA A 149 13.28 -28.22 -13.58
CA ALA A 149 14.47 -27.36 -13.55
C ALA A 149 15.43 -27.67 -14.71
N LYS A 150 15.68 -28.96 -15.01
CA LYS A 150 16.50 -29.38 -16.17
C LYS A 150 15.92 -28.94 -17.52
N VAL A 151 14.60 -29.07 -17.70
CA VAL A 151 13.92 -28.62 -18.91
C VAL A 151 13.97 -27.09 -19.06
N ARG A 152 13.91 -26.35 -17.95
CA ARG A 152 14.05 -24.89 -17.96
C ARG A 152 15.47 -24.48 -18.34
N MET A 153 16.47 -25.19 -17.84
CA MET A 153 17.89 -24.94 -18.13
C MET A 153 18.27 -25.30 -19.58
N SER A 154 17.68 -26.33 -20.18
CA SER A 154 17.92 -26.65 -21.59
C SER A 154 17.31 -25.63 -22.54
N ARG A 155 16.14 -25.06 -22.19
CA ARG A 155 15.53 -23.95 -22.95
C ARG A 155 16.36 -22.68 -22.91
N LEU A 156 16.91 -22.33 -21.75
CA LEU A 156 17.79 -21.16 -21.59
C LEU A 156 19.14 -21.35 -22.31
N ARG A 157 19.57 -22.59 -22.52
CA ARG A 157 20.81 -22.94 -23.24
C ARG A 157 20.66 -22.88 -24.78
N GLY A 158 19.45 -22.71 -25.29
CA GLY A 158 19.21 -22.44 -26.71
C GLY A 158 19.31 -23.65 -27.64
N GLU A 159 19.18 -24.88 -27.15
CA GLU A 159 19.30 -26.11 -27.96
C GLU A 159 18.00 -26.54 -28.68
N ALA A 160 17.00 -25.67 -28.82
CA ALA A 160 15.79 -25.98 -29.58
C ALA A 160 15.44 -24.84 -30.54
N GLN A 161 15.84 -24.99 -31.81
CA GLN A 161 15.24 -24.24 -32.91
C GLN A 161 14.01 -25.04 -33.39
N PRO A 162 12.79 -24.47 -33.35
CA PRO A 162 11.63 -25.15 -33.88
C PRO A 162 11.57 -25.03 -35.40
N SER A 163 11.15 -26.10 -36.06
CA SER A 163 10.95 -26.15 -37.51
C SER A 163 9.52 -25.71 -37.86
N VAL A 164 9.30 -25.34 -39.13
CA VAL A 164 8.01 -24.87 -39.69
C VAL A 164 6.79 -25.79 -39.48
N ALA A 165 6.96 -27.00 -38.93
CA ALA A 165 5.85 -27.85 -38.50
C ALA A 165 5.20 -27.37 -37.18
N GLU A 166 5.93 -26.65 -36.33
CA GLU A 166 5.45 -26.18 -35.01
C GLU A 166 4.58 -24.92 -35.08
N THR A 167 4.62 -24.15 -36.17
CA THR A 167 3.77 -22.96 -36.33
C THR A 167 2.30 -23.32 -36.56
N ASN A 168 2.02 -24.41 -37.28
CA ASN A 168 0.67 -24.93 -37.46
C ASN A 168 0.13 -25.61 -36.19
N ALA A 169 1.00 -26.27 -35.42
CA ALA A 169 0.63 -26.81 -34.11
C ALA A 169 0.41 -25.71 -33.06
N ALA A 170 1.17 -24.61 -33.12
CA ALA A 170 0.97 -23.45 -32.25
C ALA A 170 -0.34 -22.70 -32.55
N ALA A 171 -0.75 -22.60 -33.82
CA ALA A 171 -2.04 -22.02 -34.20
C ALA A 171 -3.23 -22.86 -33.71
N ALA A 172 -3.15 -24.20 -33.81
CA ALA A 172 -4.14 -25.11 -33.25
C ALA A 172 -4.17 -25.06 -31.70
N ALA A 173 -3.01 -24.90 -31.05
CA ALA A 173 -2.91 -24.76 -29.60
C ALA A 173 -3.46 -23.40 -29.08
N VAL A 174 -3.42 -22.33 -29.88
CA VAL A 174 -4.01 -21.03 -29.53
C VAL A 174 -5.54 -21.06 -29.63
N ALA A 175 -6.10 -21.77 -30.62
CA ALA A 175 -7.55 -22.01 -30.72
C ALA A 175 -8.06 -22.88 -29.56
N SER A 176 -7.36 -23.97 -29.24
CA SER A 176 -7.67 -24.81 -28.07
C SER A 176 -7.53 -24.08 -26.72
N ARG A 177 -6.62 -23.11 -26.59
CA ARG A 177 -6.46 -22.29 -25.38
C ARG A 177 -7.56 -21.23 -25.19
N ARG A 178 -8.19 -20.78 -26.29
CA ARG A 178 -9.40 -19.91 -26.26
C ARG A 178 -10.62 -20.65 -25.69
N GLU A 179 -10.63 -21.98 -25.85
CA GLU A 179 -11.65 -22.91 -25.35
C GLU A 179 -11.29 -23.52 -23.97
N LEU A 180 -10.11 -23.16 -23.43
CA LEU A 180 -9.59 -23.58 -22.12
C LEU A 180 -9.55 -22.42 -21.10
N LEU A 181 -10.14 -21.28 -21.44
CA LEU A 181 -10.41 -20.20 -20.49
C LEU A 181 -11.84 -20.42 -19.97
N PRO A 182 -12.05 -20.48 -18.63
CA PRO A 182 -13.39 -20.55 -18.05
C PRO A 182 -14.28 -19.46 -18.63
N ASP A 183 -15.50 -19.82 -19.03
CA ASP A 183 -16.39 -18.93 -19.76
C ASP A 183 -16.77 -17.73 -18.86
N ILE A 184 -16.67 -16.53 -19.42
CA ILE A 184 -16.95 -15.26 -18.69
C ILE A 184 -18.42 -15.17 -18.22
N GLU A 185 -19.31 -15.93 -18.87
CA GLU A 185 -20.70 -16.13 -18.47
C GLU A 185 -20.81 -17.02 -17.20
N GLU A 186 -19.89 -17.99 -17.00
CA GLU A 186 -19.85 -18.88 -15.84
C GLU A 186 -19.38 -18.12 -14.58
N ILE A 187 -18.40 -17.23 -14.72
CA ILE A 187 -17.88 -16.40 -13.62
C ILE A 187 -18.94 -15.40 -13.12
N ASN A 188 -19.73 -14.77 -14.00
CA ASN A 188 -20.81 -13.89 -13.57
C ASN A 188 -22.00 -14.65 -12.96
N SER A 189 -22.25 -15.88 -13.43
CA SER A 189 -23.30 -16.73 -12.87
C SER A 189 -22.96 -17.18 -11.44
N THR A 190 -21.71 -17.57 -11.18
CA THR A 190 -21.26 -18.03 -9.85
C THR A 190 -21.18 -16.91 -8.81
N LEU A 191 -20.92 -15.67 -9.24
CA LEU A 191 -20.92 -14.49 -8.35
C LEU A 191 -22.34 -14.03 -7.98
N ARG A 192 -23.34 -14.23 -8.85
CA ARG A 192 -24.75 -13.90 -8.54
C ARG A 192 -25.49 -15.02 -7.79
N THR A 193 -25.11 -16.29 -7.93
CA THR A 193 -25.71 -17.38 -7.16
C THR A 193 -25.21 -17.47 -5.70
N GLY A 194 -24.12 -16.77 -5.35
CA GLY A 194 -23.60 -16.68 -3.97
C GLY A 194 -24.32 -15.68 -3.06
N SER A 195 -25.28 -14.90 -3.57
CA SER A 195 -26.03 -13.89 -2.79
C SER A 195 -27.48 -14.28 -2.46
N GLU A 196 -27.93 -15.49 -2.82
CA GLU A 196 -29.23 -16.00 -2.36
C GLU A 196 -29.04 -17.05 -1.26
N ARG A 197 -29.35 -16.63 -0.02
CA ARG A 197 -29.44 -17.47 1.18
C ARG A 197 -30.24 -18.73 0.88
N ARG A 198 -29.56 -19.88 0.71
CA ARG A 198 -30.23 -21.18 0.53
C ARG A 198 -29.80 -22.19 1.59
N THR A 199 -30.62 -22.24 2.65
CA THR A 199 -30.80 -23.41 3.50
C THR A 199 -31.49 -24.49 2.67
N ILE A 200 -30.84 -25.63 2.38
CA ILE A 200 -31.51 -26.87 1.96
C ILE A 200 -30.83 -28.08 2.64
N PRO A 201 -31.62 -29.06 3.12
CA PRO A 201 -31.15 -30.15 3.97
C PRO A 201 -30.61 -31.31 3.13
N ASN A 202 -29.41 -31.79 3.46
CA ASN A 202 -28.83 -32.97 2.81
C ASN A 202 -29.35 -34.25 3.47
N ALA A 203 -29.96 -35.11 2.64
CA ALA A 203 -30.26 -36.49 2.96
C ALA A 203 -29.13 -37.39 2.42
N GLY A 204 -28.53 -38.17 3.33
CA GLY A 204 -27.95 -39.48 3.04
C GLY A 204 -26.47 -39.52 2.65
N GLY A 205 -25.61 -39.92 3.60
CA GLY A 205 -24.27 -40.42 3.31
C GLY A 205 -23.27 -40.21 4.44
N ASP A 206 -23.37 -41.07 5.45
CA ASP A 206 -22.40 -41.33 6.53
C ASP A 206 -22.09 -40.21 7.53
N ALA A 207 -22.34 -40.55 8.80
CA ALA A 207 -22.12 -39.73 9.97
C ALA A 207 -20.62 -39.50 10.21
N ALA A 208 -19.99 -38.64 9.41
CA ALA A 208 -18.83 -37.90 9.86
C ALA A 208 -19.34 -36.84 10.83
N GLN A 209 -19.18 -37.15 12.12
CA GLN A 209 -19.48 -36.26 13.23
C GLN A 209 -18.88 -34.88 12.90
N PRO A 210 -19.69 -33.79 12.82
CA PRO A 210 -19.15 -32.49 12.50
C PRO A 210 -18.21 -32.11 13.64
N ASP A 211 -16.91 -32.17 13.36
CA ASP A 211 -15.89 -31.61 14.24
C ASP A 211 -16.32 -30.17 14.51
N PRO A 212 -16.55 -29.76 15.77
CA PRO A 212 -17.01 -28.42 16.07
C PRO A 212 -15.89 -27.46 15.68
N GLN A 213 -15.92 -26.99 14.43
CA GLN A 213 -15.13 -25.88 13.94
C GLN A 213 -15.18 -24.82 15.02
N LYS A 214 -14.05 -24.60 15.69
CA LYS A 214 -13.94 -23.64 16.79
C LYS A 214 -14.17 -22.27 16.16
N ARG A 215 -15.43 -21.81 16.20
CA ARG A 215 -15.86 -20.51 15.73
C ARG A 215 -14.97 -19.46 16.40
N SER A 216 -14.26 -18.69 15.58
CA SER A 216 -13.33 -17.65 16.03
C SER A 216 -14.01 -16.72 17.04
N GLY A 217 -13.53 -16.73 18.29
CA GLY A 217 -14.13 -15.99 19.41
C GLY A 217 -14.12 -14.46 19.23
N PHE A 218 -13.28 -13.96 18.33
CA PHE A 218 -13.15 -12.54 18.00
C PHE A 218 -14.44 -11.93 17.41
N SER A 219 -15.09 -12.65 16.48
CA SER A 219 -16.33 -12.17 15.83
C SER A 219 -17.48 -12.01 16.83
N ARG A 220 -17.57 -12.88 17.84
CA ARG A 220 -18.60 -12.81 18.89
C ARG A 220 -18.36 -11.61 19.81
N GLY A 221 -17.11 -11.31 20.16
CA GLY A 221 -16.75 -10.13 20.94
C GLY A 221 -17.08 -8.83 20.21
N PHE A 222 -16.70 -8.73 18.94
CA PHE A 222 -17.01 -7.55 18.12
C PHE A 222 -18.53 -7.33 17.98
N VAL A 223 -19.30 -8.39 17.70
CA VAL A 223 -20.76 -8.29 17.61
C VAL A 223 -21.38 -7.84 18.93
N LEU A 224 -20.87 -8.30 20.08
CA LEU A 224 -21.34 -7.83 21.39
C LEU A 224 -21.07 -6.35 21.61
N ILE A 225 -19.89 -5.85 21.20
CA ILE A 225 -19.55 -4.43 21.30
C ILE A 225 -20.44 -3.58 20.38
N VAL A 226 -20.64 -4.00 19.14
CA VAL A 226 -21.53 -3.31 18.19
C VAL A 226 -22.97 -3.29 18.70
N LEU A 227 -23.45 -4.40 19.26
CA LEU A 227 -24.77 -4.47 19.88
C LEU A 227 -24.87 -3.52 21.07
N LEU A 228 -23.89 -3.52 21.99
CA LEU A 228 -23.84 -2.59 23.11
C LEU A 228 -23.85 -1.12 22.64
N ALA A 229 -23.03 -0.78 21.65
CA ALA A 229 -22.99 0.55 21.07
C ALA A 229 -24.34 0.93 20.46
N SER A 230 -24.99 0.01 19.75
CA SER A 230 -26.34 0.24 19.20
C SER A 230 -27.37 0.51 20.29
N VAL A 231 -27.29 -0.20 21.43
CA VAL A 231 -28.18 0.00 22.58
C VAL A 231 -27.95 1.38 23.21
N LEU A 232 -26.68 1.80 23.37
CA LEU A 232 -26.36 3.15 23.87
C LEU A 232 -26.89 4.25 22.94
N VAL A 233 -26.73 4.09 21.62
CA VAL A 233 -27.29 5.01 20.63
C VAL A 233 -28.82 5.05 20.72
N LEU A 234 -29.48 3.90 20.85
CA LEU A 234 -30.93 3.85 21.07
C LEU A 234 -31.34 4.56 22.36
N LEU A 235 -30.60 4.36 23.47
CA LEU A 235 -30.86 5.09 24.72
C LEU A 235 -30.69 6.60 24.58
N TYR A 236 -29.72 7.06 23.78
CA TYR A 236 -29.55 8.49 23.48
C TYR A 236 -30.72 9.04 22.65
N VAL A 237 -31.07 8.38 21.54
CA VAL A 237 -32.15 8.81 20.63
C VAL A 237 -33.52 8.77 21.32
N PHE A 238 -33.79 7.73 22.10
CA PHE A 238 -35.06 7.54 22.82
C PHE A 238 -35.06 8.13 24.23
N SER A 239 -33.99 8.82 24.65
CA SER A 239 -33.89 9.51 25.95
C SER A 239 -35.15 10.31 26.31
N PRO A 240 -35.72 11.19 25.44
CA PRO A 240 -36.92 11.95 25.79
C PRO A 240 -38.13 11.07 26.08
N GLN A 241 -38.39 10.05 25.26
CA GLN A 241 -39.52 9.13 25.44
C GLN A 241 -39.39 8.30 26.73
N ILE A 242 -38.17 7.82 27.04
CA ILE A 242 -37.90 7.05 28.27
C ILE A 242 -38.08 7.95 29.51
N SER A 243 -37.67 9.21 29.41
CA SER A 243 -37.78 10.20 30.49
C SER A 243 -39.24 10.55 30.84
N GLU A 244 -40.15 10.46 29.87
CA GLU A 244 -41.59 10.65 30.07
C GLU A 244 -42.24 9.41 30.70
N ALA A 245 -41.90 8.22 30.20
CA ALA A 245 -42.44 6.96 30.69
C ALA A 245 -41.96 6.61 32.11
N VAL A 246 -40.70 6.91 32.44
CA VAL A 246 -40.10 6.62 33.75
C VAL A 246 -39.42 7.88 34.30
N PRO A 247 -40.15 8.72 35.05
CA PRO A 247 -39.62 9.97 35.60
C PRO A 247 -38.40 9.79 36.53
N ALA A 248 -38.25 8.63 37.16
CA ALA A 248 -37.12 8.32 38.03
C ALA A 248 -35.77 8.24 37.28
N LEU A 249 -35.77 7.93 35.98
CA LEU A 249 -34.56 7.81 35.17
C LEU A 249 -34.08 9.15 34.58
N ARG A 250 -34.89 10.21 34.67
CA ARG A 250 -34.59 11.56 34.14
C ARG A 250 -33.19 12.09 34.50
N PRO A 251 -32.77 12.12 35.78
CA PRO A 251 -31.46 12.70 36.11
C PRO A 251 -30.28 11.91 35.53
N TYR A 252 -30.42 10.59 35.39
CA TYR A 252 -29.38 9.72 34.82
C TYR A 252 -29.30 9.82 33.30
N LEU A 253 -30.45 9.88 32.62
CA LEU A 253 -30.50 10.08 31.18
C LEU A 253 -30.01 11.47 30.80
N ALA A 254 -30.36 12.50 31.58
CA ALA A 254 -29.89 13.87 31.36
C ALA A 254 -28.37 13.98 31.49
N SER A 255 -27.76 13.36 32.51
CA SER A 255 -26.30 13.37 32.67
C SER A 255 -25.57 12.58 31.58
N TYR A 256 -26.17 11.50 31.09
CA TYR A 256 -25.64 10.74 29.95
C TYR A 256 -25.68 11.56 28.65
N VAL A 257 -26.84 12.14 28.32
CA VAL A 257 -27.01 12.97 27.11
C VAL A 257 -26.06 14.17 27.14
N ALA A 258 -25.93 14.84 28.28
CA ALA A 258 -25.00 15.97 28.42
C ALA A 258 -23.54 15.58 28.10
N GLN A 259 -23.06 14.45 28.62
CA GLN A 259 -21.70 13.96 28.31
C GLN A 259 -21.52 13.63 26.82
N VAL A 260 -22.54 13.05 26.19
CA VAL A 260 -22.49 12.77 24.75
C VAL A 260 -22.46 14.07 23.96
N ASP A 261 -23.29 15.05 24.32
CA ASP A 261 -23.36 16.35 23.63
C ASP A 261 -22.07 17.16 23.82
N ASP A 262 -21.47 17.15 25.01
CA ASP A 262 -20.17 17.76 25.26
C ASP A 262 -19.08 17.13 24.38
N GLY A 263 -19.07 15.80 24.28
CA GLY A 263 -18.16 15.07 23.40
C GLY A 263 -18.35 15.41 21.92
N ARG A 264 -19.61 15.57 21.47
CA ARG A 264 -19.94 15.98 20.10
C ARG A 264 -19.46 17.40 19.81
N GLN A 265 -19.76 18.34 20.70
CA GLN A 265 -19.33 19.74 20.54
C GLN A 265 -17.81 19.88 20.57
N TRP A 266 -17.12 19.09 21.41
CA TRP A 266 -15.67 19.02 21.41
C TRP A 266 -15.10 18.53 20.08
N LEU A 267 -15.67 17.45 19.52
CA LEU A 267 -15.26 16.91 18.23
C LEU A 267 -15.48 17.91 17.10
N ASP A 268 -16.64 18.57 17.08
CA ASP A 268 -16.98 19.60 16.09
C ASP A 268 -16.00 20.78 16.17
N GLY A 269 -15.67 21.23 17.40
CA GLY A 269 -14.67 22.27 17.63
C GLY A 269 -13.27 21.86 17.16
N ALA A 270 -12.87 20.61 17.43
CA ALA A 270 -11.58 20.07 16.99
C ALA A 270 -11.50 19.98 15.45
N LEU A 271 -12.58 19.58 14.79
CA LEU A 271 -12.67 19.53 13.33
C LEU A 271 -12.55 20.94 12.74
N GLN A 272 -13.31 21.90 13.27
CA GLN A 272 -13.28 23.28 12.78
C GLN A 272 -11.91 23.94 12.98
N ALA A 273 -11.27 23.72 14.14
CA ALA A 273 -9.92 24.20 14.41
C ALA A 273 -8.89 23.59 13.43
N SER A 274 -9.03 22.29 13.12
CA SER A 274 -8.16 21.60 12.16
C SER A 274 -8.32 22.16 10.74
N LEU A 275 -9.57 22.43 10.32
CA LEU A 275 -9.85 23.03 9.02
C LEU A 275 -9.31 24.46 8.91
N GLN A 276 -9.48 25.28 9.95
CA GLN A 276 -8.92 26.64 10.00
C GLN A 276 -7.39 26.62 9.98
N TRP A 277 -6.76 25.66 10.67
CA TRP A 277 -5.32 25.48 10.65
C TRP A 277 -4.82 25.12 9.25
N LEU A 278 -5.49 24.20 8.54
CA LEU A 278 -5.15 23.84 7.17
C LEU A 278 -5.29 25.03 6.21
N ASP A 279 -6.37 25.80 6.31
CA ASP A 279 -6.58 27.00 5.49
C ASP A 279 -5.52 28.08 5.74
N SER A 280 -5.13 28.26 7.00
CA SER A 280 -4.05 29.19 7.37
C SER A 280 -2.66 28.76 6.85
N ARG A 281 -2.47 27.45 6.62
CA ARG A 281 -1.23 26.88 6.08
C ARG A 281 -1.21 26.90 4.55
N ALA A 282 -2.37 26.76 3.93
CA ALA A 282 -2.50 26.82 2.47
C ALA A 282 -2.41 28.25 1.92
N SER A 283 -2.71 29.25 2.74
CA SER A 283 -2.64 30.68 2.36
C SER A 283 -1.26 31.34 2.56
N GLN A 284 -0.29 30.64 3.16
CA GLN A 284 1.12 31.09 3.30
C GLN A 284 2.00 30.47 2.21
#